data_AF-A0ABD2T9M3-F1
#
_entry.id   AF-A0ABD2T9M3-F1
#
_cell.length_a   1.000
_cell.length_b   1.000
_cell.length_c   1.000
_cell.angle_alpha   90.00
_cell.angle_beta   90.00
_cell.angle_gamma   90.00
#
_symmetry.space_group_name_H-M   'P 1'
#
loop_
_entity.id
_entity.type
_entity.pdbx_description
1 polymer ?
#
loop_
_entity_poly.entity_id
_entity_poly.type
_entity_poly.pdbx_seq_one_letter_code
_entity_poly.pdbx_strand_id
1 'polypeptide(L)'
;MFNNFHIIKFNGEGYLQDLVYKLSKVGQAIEKNDLSAASSVLGQNTDADWVQKVNSALNKFSGSDEEKSEIDSFNSSLSSLVSSVTKNDIEGSKTAFVASASAFEKWTTLTGLIEELKGL
;
A
#
# COMPACT_ATOMS: atom_id res chain seq x y z
N MET A 1 4.09 -22.22 34.65
CA MET A 1 3.84 -20.81 34.32
C MET A 1 3.78 -20.71 32.81
N PHE A 2 2.57 -20.58 32.25
CA PHE A 2 2.40 -20.39 30.82
C PHE A 2 2.84 -18.97 30.51
N ASN A 3 4.07 -18.82 29.98
CA ASN A 3 4.49 -17.55 29.44
C ASN A 3 3.66 -17.29 28.19
N ASN A 4 2.84 -16.25 28.31
CA ASN A 4 2.07 -15.62 27.25
C ASN A 4 2.76 -15.80 25.91
N PHE A 5 2.17 -16.64 25.06
CA PHE A 5 2.17 -16.38 23.62
C PHE A 5 1.79 -14.92 23.49
N HIS A 6 2.79 -14.11 23.16
CA HIS A 6 2.63 -12.70 22.89
C HIS A 6 1.61 -12.65 21.77
N ILE A 7 0.36 -12.36 22.15
CA ILE A 7 -0.73 -12.08 21.25
C ILE A 7 -0.15 -11.12 20.24
N ILE A 8 -0.09 -11.60 19.00
CA ILE A 8 0.41 -10.89 17.85
C ILE A 8 -0.35 -9.57 17.85
N LYS A 9 0.31 -8.52 18.35
CA LYS A 9 -0.11 -7.17 18.05
C LYS A 9 0.13 -7.06 16.55
N PHE A 10 -0.88 -7.32 15.73
CA PHE A 10 -0.98 -6.67 14.42
C PHE A 10 -1.20 -5.18 14.72
N ASN A 11 -0.15 -4.52 15.22
CA ASN A 11 -0.02 -3.08 15.29
C ASN A 11 -0.08 -2.57 13.85
N GLY A 12 -0.53 -1.33 13.64
CA GLY A 12 -0.68 -0.77 12.29
C GLY A 12 0.55 -0.97 11.39
N GLU A 13 1.76 -1.01 11.95
CA GLU A 13 3.01 -1.39 11.25
C GLU A 13 2.92 -2.70 10.48
N GLY A 14 2.25 -3.73 11.00
CA GLY A 14 2.06 -5.01 10.30
C GLY A 14 1.20 -4.87 9.04
N TYR A 15 0.20 -3.98 9.06
CA TYR A 15 -0.60 -3.66 7.87
C TYR A 15 0.21 -2.83 6.86
N LEU A 16 1.09 -1.95 7.33
CA LEU A 16 2.00 -1.18 6.47
C LEU A 16 3.08 -2.06 5.84
N GLN A 17 3.60 -3.05 6.58
CA GLN A 17 4.55 -4.01 6.05
C GLN A 17 3.91 -4.94 5.01
N ASP A 18 2.65 -5.34 5.22
CA ASP A 18 1.86 -6.08 4.21
C ASP A 18 1.60 -5.22 2.97
N LEU A 19 1.35 -3.90 3.13
CA LEU A 19 1.28 -2.97 2.00
C LEU A 19 2.57 -2.94 1.19
N VAL A 20 3.75 -2.81 1.83
CA VAL A 20 5.05 -2.83 1.12
C VAL A 20 5.20 -4.12 0.32
N TYR A 21 4.88 -5.27 0.93
CA TYR A 21 4.92 -6.55 0.26
C TYR A 21 4.00 -6.58 -0.98
N LYS A 22 2.76 -6.10 -0.84
CA LYS A 22 1.79 -6.03 -1.95
C LYS A 22 2.28 -5.13 -3.07
N LEU A 23 2.74 -3.91 -2.76
CA LEU A 23 3.28 -2.98 -3.76
C LEU A 23 4.49 -3.60 -4.48
N SER A 24 5.39 -4.29 -3.76
CA SER A 24 6.51 -5.00 -4.38
C SER A 24 6.05 -6.08 -5.38
N LYS A 25 5.04 -6.87 -5.01
CA LYS A 25 4.48 -7.91 -5.91
C LYS A 25 3.77 -7.31 -7.12
N VAL A 26 3.04 -6.21 -6.92
CA VAL A 26 2.35 -5.50 -8.00
C VAL A 26 3.36 -4.86 -8.96
N GLY A 27 4.40 -4.21 -8.45
CA GLY A 27 5.48 -3.65 -9.26
C GLY A 27 6.17 -4.71 -10.11
N GLN A 28 6.57 -5.84 -9.51
CA GLN A 28 7.17 -6.97 -10.22
C GLN A 28 6.26 -7.53 -11.33
N ALA A 29 4.95 -7.55 -11.11
CA ALA A 29 3.98 -8.00 -12.10
C ALA A 29 3.84 -6.98 -13.24
N ILE A 30 3.74 -5.69 -12.92
CA ILE A 30 3.65 -4.59 -13.90
C ILE A 30 4.91 -4.50 -14.77
N GLU A 31 6.11 -4.68 -14.20
CA GLU A 31 7.37 -4.73 -14.96
C GLU A 31 7.37 -5.84 -16.02
N LYS A 32 6.69 -6.95 -15.73
CA LYS A 32 6.52 -8.10 -16.64
C LYS A 32 5.31 -7.96 -17.56
N ASN A 33 4.58 -6.84 -17.49
CA ASN A 33 3.27 -6.62 -18.12
C ASN A 33 2.21 -7.68 -17.74
N ASP A 34 2.39 -8.36 -16.59
CA ASP A 34 1.46 -9.37 -16.08
C ASP A 34 0.37 -8.71 -15.22
N LEU A 35 -0.57 -8.05 -15.88
CA LEU A 35 -1.67 -7.36 -15.18
C LEU A 35 -2.65 -8.35 -14.51
N SER A 36 -2.65 -9.62 -14.93
CA SER A 36 -3.42 -10.66 -14.25
C SER A 36 -2.85 -10.95 -12.85
N ALA A 37 -1.52 -11.11 -12.74
CA ALA A 37 -0.85 -11.26 -11.46
C ALA A 37 -0.99 -10.01 -10.58
N ALA A 38 -0.89 -8.81 -11.17
CA ALA A 38 -1.12 -7.55 -10.43
C ALA A 38 -2.55 -7.49 -9.87
N SER A 39 -3.55 -7.83 -10.68
CA SER A 39 -4.96 -7.87 -10.26
C SER A 39 -5.21 -8.89 -9.16
N SER A 40 -4.56 -10.06 -9.21
CA SER A 40 -4.67 -11.09 -8.17
C SER A 40 -4.17 -10.62 -6.80
N VAL A 41 -3.22 -9.69 -6.75
CA VAL A 41 -2.68 -9.14 -5.50
C VAL A 41 -3.52 -7.97 -4.99
N LEU A 42 -3.90 -7.05 -5.89
CA LEU A 42 -4.68 -5.85 -5.57
C LEU A 42 -6.12 -6.20 -5.21
N GLY A 43 -6.69 -7.21 -5.88
CA GLY A 43 -8.12 -7.45 -5.93
C GLY A 43 -8.78 -6.68 -7.08
N GLN A 44 -10.11 -6.82 -7.19
CA GLN A 44 -10.89 -6.20 -8.26
C GLN A 44 -11.37 -4.77 -7.94
N ASN A 45 -11.28 -4.34 -6.68
CA ASN A 45 -11.69 -3.02 -6.23
C ASN A 45 -10.91 -2.61 -4.96
N THR A 46 -11.08 -1.35 -4.55
CA THR A 46 -10.48 -0.79 -3.33
C THR A 46 -11.27 -1.10 -2.06
N ASP A 47 -12.38 -1.84 -2.15
CA ASP A 47 -13.21 -2.22 -1.00
C ASP A 47 -12.67 -3.45 -0.26
N ALA A 48 -11.50 -3.94 -0.68
CA ALA A 48 -10.84 -5.07 -0.07
C ALA A 48 -10.45 -4.76 1.40
N ASP A 49 -10.64 -5.75 2.28
CA ASP A 49 -10.33 -5.67 3.72
C ASP A 49 -8.90 -5.17 4.01
N TRP A 50 -7.93 -5.53 3.16
CA TRP A 50 -6.55 -5.06 3.31
C TRP A 50 -6.41 -3.55 3.11
N VAL A 51 -7.18 -2.94 2.21
CA VAL A 51 -7.17 -1.48 1.96
C VAL A 51 -7.73 -0.74 3.18
N GLN A 52 -8.78 -1.26 3.80
CA GLN A 52 -9.36 -0.67 5.02
C GLN A 52 -8.38 -0.74 6.20
N LYS A 53 -7.68 -1.87 6.35
CA LYS A 53 -6.66 -2.06 7.38
C LYS A 53 -5.45 -1.14 7.18
N VAL A 54 -4.99 -1.00 5.94
CA VAL A 54 -3.94 -0.06 5.55
C VAL A 54 -4.36 1.37 5.87
N ASN A 55 -5.56 1.81 5.45
CA ASN A 55 -6.04 3.15 5.74
C ASN A 55 -6.19 3.42 7.23
N SER A 56 -6.62 2.41 8.00
CA SER A 56 -6.67 2.52 9.46
C SER A 56 -5.27 2.72 10.07
N ALA A 57 -4.26 2.02 9.56
CA ALA A 57 -2.88 2.18 10.00
C ALA A 57 -2.31 3.54 9.60
N LEU A 58 -2.45 3.94 8.32
CA LEU A 58 -2.00 5.24 7.81
C LEU A 58 -2.57 6.39 8.65
N ASN A 59 -3.88 6.40 8.89
CA ASN A 59 -4.53 7.42 9.73
C ASN A 59 -4.05 7.39 11.19
N LYS A 60 -3.79 6.20 11.74
CA LYS A 60 -3.30 6.06 13.12
C LYS A 60 -1.93 6.70 13.32
N PHE A 61 -1.03 6.59 12.34
CA PHE A 61 0.33 7.12 12.43
C PHE A 61 0.46 8.55 11.91
N SER A 62 -0.62 9.15 11.39
CA SER A 62 -0.62 10.52 10.91
C SER A 62 -1.11 11.49 11.97
N GLY A 63 -0.32 12.54 12.22
CA GLY A 63 -0.65 13.68 13.07
C GLY A 63 -0.81 14.99 12.29
N SER A 64 -0.11 15.17 11.17
CA SER A 64 -0.12 16.43 10.40
C SER A 64 -1.05 16.41 9.19
N ASP A 65 -1.42 17.59 8.68
CA ASP A 65 -2.24 17.71 7.46
C ASP A 65 -1.45 17.34 6.21
N GLU A 66 -0.12 17.51 6.23
CA GLU A 66 0.75 17.08 5.13
C GLU A 66 0.76 15.54 5.02
N GLU A 67 0.89 14.83 6.14
CA GLU A 67 0.79 13.36 6.17
C GLU A 67 -0.56 12.88 5.64
N LYS A 68 -1.67 13.51 6.06
CA LYS A 68 -3.01 13.14 5.56
C LYS A 68 -3.18 13.41 4.07
N SER A 69 -2.60 14.50 3.56
CA SER A 69 -2.60 14.80 2.12
C SER A 69 -1.88 13.70 1.30
N GLU A 70 -0.83 13.10 1.86
CA GLU A 70 -0.15 11.97 1.21
C GLU A 70 -0.98 10.68 1.29
N ILE A 71 -1.77 10.48 2.34
CA ILE A 71 -2.76 9.38 2.41
C ILE A 71 -3.81 9.53 1.31
N ASP A 72 -4.34 10.74 1.12
CA ASP A 72 -5.33 11.00 0.07
C ASP A 72 -4.75 10.79 -1.33
N SER A 73 -3.50 11.23 -1.54
CA SER A 73 -2.76 11.01 -2.80
C SER A 73 -2.49 9.53 -3.06
N PHE A 74 -2.11 8.79 -2.02
CA PHE A 74 -1.93 7.35 -2.08
C PHE A 74 -3.24 6.63 -2.44
N ASN A 75 -4.35 6.95 -1.77
CA ASN A 75 -5.65 6.31 -2.03
C ASN A 75 -6.19 6.61 -3.43
N SER A 76 -6.04 7.85 -3.90
CA SER A 76 -6.45 8.26 -5.25
C SER A 76 -5.65 7.52 -6.34
N SER A 77 -4.34 7.45 -6.18
CA SER A 77 -3.46 6.73 -7.12
C SER A 77 -3.68 5.22 -7.06
N LEU A 78 -3.92 4.64 -5.87
CA LEU A 78 -4.22 3.22 -5.71
C LEU A 78 -5.54 2.85 -6.40
N SER A 79 -6.56 3.69 -6.28
CA SER A 79 -7.83 3.52 -7.01
C SER A 79 -7.61 3.55 -8.53
N SER A 80 -6.79 4.48 -9.01
CA SER A 80 -6.41 4.55 -10.42
C SER A 80 -5.63 3.33 -10.87
N LEU A 81 -4.72 2.82 -10.04
CA LEU A 81 -3.94 1.61 -10.29
C LEU A 81 -4.85 0.39 -10.44
N VAL A 82 -5.77 0.18 -9.50
CA VAL A 82 -6.77 -0.89 -9.57
C VAL A 82 -7.61 -0.77 -10.84
N SER A 83 -8.04 0.45 -11.20
CA SER A 83 -8.81 0.69 -12.42
C SER A 83 -8.03 0.34 -13.69
N SER A 84 -6.79 0.83 -13.82
CA SER A 84 -5.95 0.57 -15.00
C SER A 84 -5.59 -0.91 -15.12
N VAL A 85 -5.22 -1.57 -14.01
CA VAL A 85 -4.96 -3.02 -13.99
C VAL A 85 -6.19 -3.80 -14.46
N THR A 86 -7.38 -3.45 -13.97
CA THR A 86 -8.64 -4.11 -14.34
C THR A 86 -9.01 -3.87 -15.82
N LYS A 87 -8.68 -2.69 -16.35
CA LYS A 87 -8.88 -2.33 -17.77
C LYS A 87 -7.79 -2.86 -18.70
N ASN A 88 -6.79 -3.58 -18.16
CA ASN A 88 -5.63 -4.07 -18.88
C ASN A 88 -4.81 -2.94 -19.56
N ASP A 89 -4.77 -1.76 -18.93
CA ASP A 89 -4.03 -0.57 -19.39
C ASP A 89 -2.62 -0.55 -18.78
N ILE A 90 -1.64 -1.07 -19.52
CA ILE A 90 -0.25 -1.23 -19.06
C ILE A 90 0.40 0.11 -18.68
N GLU A 91 0.27 1.12 -19.53
CA GLU A 91 0.94 2.41 -19.30
C GLU A 91 0.25 3.20 -18.19
N GLY A 92 -1.09 3.13 -18.11
CA GLY A 92 -1.84 3.66 -16.97
C GLY A 92 -1.47 2.95 -15.66
N SER A 93 -1.32 1.63 -15.67
CA SER A 93 -0.90 0.85 -14.50
C SER A 93 0.49 1.24 -14.02
N LYS A 94 1.47 1.41 -14.92
CA LYS A 94 2.82 1.87 -14.55
C LYS A 94 2.79 3.26 -13.92
N THR A 95 2.07 4.19 -14.55
CA THR A 95 1.97 5.57 -14.08
C THR A 95 1.31 5.64 -12.71
N ALA A 96 0.17 4.94 -12.53
CA ALA A 96 -0.54 4.90 -11.27
C ALA A 96 0.25 4.18 -10.17
N PHE A 97 0.99 3.12 -10.51
CA PHE A 97 1.86 2.42 -9.57
C PHE A 97 2.97 3.32 -9.03
N VAL A 98 3.68 4.04 -9.90
CA VAL A 98 4.71 5.01 -9.50
C VAL A 98 4.10 6.08 -8.59
N ALA A 99 2.93 6.63 -8.95
CA ALA A 99 2.25 7.61 -8.12
C ALA A 99 1.89 7.07 -6.72
N SER A 100 1.39 5.83 -6.62
CA SER A 100 1.11 5.18 -5.33
C SER A 100 2.36 4.94 -4.51
N ALA A 101 3.42 4.40 -5.13
CA ALA A 101 4.67 4.15 -4.45
C ALA A 101 5.29 5.45 -3.92
N SER A 102 5.33 6.51 -4.72
CA SER A 102 5.88 7.81 -4.32
C SER A 102 5.09 8.49 -3.20
N ALA A 103 3.75 8.46 -3.26
CA ALA A 103 2.92 9.02 -2.19
C ALA A 103 3.13 8.26 -0.87
N PHE A 104 3.22 6.93 -0.93
CA PHE A 104 3.49 6.12 0.24
C PHE A 104 4.91 6.34 0.80
N GLU A 105 5.93 6.36 -0.06
CA GLU A 105 7.32 6.65 0.34
C GLU A 105 7.42 8.02 1.01
N LYS A 106 6.80 9.05 0.43
CA LYS A 106 6.75 10.40 1.03
C LYS A 106 6.05 10.37 2.39
N TRP A 107 4.92 9.69 2.51
CA TRP A 107 4.23 9.52 3.78
C TRP A 107 5.11 8.83 4.84
N THR A 108 5.84 7.77 4.46
CA THR A 108 6.77 7.08 5.38
C THR A 108 7.95 7.94 5.80
N THR A 109 8.40 8.84 4.93
CA THR A 109 9.44 9.83 5.25
C THR A 109 8.94 10.87 6.25
N LEU A 110 7.73 11.41 6.03
CA LEU A 110 7.12 12.41 6.92
C LEU A 110 6.84 11.84 8.32
N THR A 111 6.39 10.59 8.41
CA THR A 111 6.09 9.92 9.68
C THR A 111 7.31 9.32 10.37
N GLY A 112 8.47 9.28 9.70
CA GLY A 112 9.70 8.65 10.21
C GLY A 112 9.70 7.11 10.18
N LEU A 113 8.68 6.48 9.58
CA LEU A 113 8.54 5.02 9.50
C LEU A 113 9.37 4.38 8.38
N ILE A 114 10.05 5.16 7.54
CA ILE A 114 10.83 4.66 6.41
C ILE A 114 11.92 3.66 6.84
N GLU A 115 12.53 3.83 8.01
CA GLU A 115 13.55 2.91 8.53
C GLU A 115 12.96 1.65 9.19
N GLU A 116 11.66 1.66 9.51
CA GLU A 116 10.97 0.54 10.17
C GLU A 116 10.38 -0.46 9.16
N LEU A 117 9.97 0.05 7.99
CA LEU A 117 9.31 -0.73 6.95
C LEU A 117 10.34 -1.31 5.98
N LYS A 118 10.42 -2.65 5.92
CA LYS A 118 11.42 -3.34 5.09
C LYS A 118 10.96 -3.44 3.65
N GLY A 119 11.85 -3.05 2.72
CA GLY A 119 11.64 -3.20 1.28
C GLY A 119 11.01 -1.99 0.59
N LEU A 120 11.04 -0.83 1.25
CA LEU A 120 10.94 0.48 0.62
C LEU A 120 12.26 0.86 -0.05
#